data_AF-A0AA51JPF4-F1
#
_entry.id   AF-A0AA51JPF4-F1
#
_cell.length_a   1.000
_cell.length_b   1.000
_cell.length_c   1.000
_cell.angle_alpha   90.00
_cell.angle_beta   90.00
_cell.angle_gamma   90.00
#
_symmetry.space_group_name_H-M   'P 1'
#
loop_
_entity.id
_entity.type
_entity.pdbx_description
1 polymer ?
#
loop_
_entity_poly.entity_id
_entity_poly.type
_entity_poly.pdbx_seq_one_letter_code
_entity_poly.pdbx_strand_id
1 'polypeptide(L)' 'PSQADVEVFGAVGKAVIGSLPHASRWYNHIASYTPVERKSWAAGVTPLNAGAK' A
#
# COMPACT_ATOMS: atom_id res chain seq x y z
N PRO A 1 3.77 -5.50 3.53
CA PRO A 1 3.55 -4.24 2.78
C PRO A 1 4.66 -4.00 1.78
N SER A 2 4.33 -3.42 0.64
CA SER A 2 5.20 -3.18 -0.51
C SER A 2 4.95 -1.79 -1.09
N GLN A 3 5.73 -1.39 -2.09
CA GLN A 3 5.53 -0.11 -2.76
C GLN A 3 4.15 0.01 -3.42
N ALA A 4 3.61 -1.09 -3.96
CA ALA A 4 2.26 -1.13 -4.52
C ALA A 4 1.19 -0.78 -3.47
N ASP A 5 1.38 -1.20 -2.21
CA ASP A 5 0.47 -0.82 -1.13
C ASP A 5 0.49 0.69 -0.86
N VAL A 6 1.65 1.35 -0.99
CA VAL A 6 1.79 2.80 -0.79
C VAL A 6 1.09 3.57 -1.89
N GLU A 7 1.24 3.14 -3.15
CA GLU A 7 0.57 3.77 -4.29
C GLU A 7 -0.95 3.70 -4.15
N VAL A 8 -1.47 2.49 -3.88
CA VAL A 8 -2.91 2.28 -3.72
C VAL A 8 -3.42 2.99 -2.47
N PHE A 9 -2.65 3.03 -1.38
CA PHE A 9 -3.03 3.75 -0.16
C PHE A 9 -3.18 5.25 -0.40
N GLY A 10 -2.29 5.84 -1.19
CA GLY A 10 -2.39 7.23 -1.62
C GLY A 10 -3.59 7.52 -2.52
N ALA A 11 -3.95 6.56 -3.39
CA ALA A 11 -5.05 6.71 -4.34
C ALA A 11 -6.45 6.48 -3.75
N VAL A 12 -6.60 5.51 -2.84
CA VAL A 12 -7.93 5.07 -2.35
C VAL A 12 -8.58 6.10 -1.42
N GLY A 13 -7.82 6.83 -0.60
CA GLY A 13 -8.35 7.81 0.34
C GLY A 13 -9.31 7.23 1.40
N LYS A 14 -9.48 7.92 2.53
CA LYS A 14 -10.23 7.40 3.69
C LYS A 14 -11.75 7.19 3.44
N ALA A 15 -12.30 7.82 2.40
CA ALA A 15 -13.74 7.86 2.14
C ALA A 15 -14.31 6.62 1.42
N VAL A 16 -13.48 5.86 0.69
CA VAL A 16 -13.94 4.80 -0.24
C VAL A 16 -14.20 3.45 0.48
N ILE A 17 -13.99 3.40 1.79
CA ILE A 17 -13.70 2.13 2.49
C ILE A 17 -14.81 1.65 3.42
N GLY A 18 -15.89 2.43 3.56
CA GLY A 18 -17.00 2.13 4.49
C GLY A 18 -17.80 0.86 4.14
N SER A 19 -17.88 0.51 2.87
CA SER A 19 -18.64 -0.65 2.37
C SER A 19 -17.79 -1.89 2.07
N LEU A 20 -16.46 -1.78 2.17
CA LEU A 20 -15.52 -2.83 1.80
C LEU A 20 -14.69 -3.25 3.03
N PRO A 21 -15.15 -4.21 3.84
CA PRO A 21 -14.53 -4.53 5.13
C PRO A 21 -13.06 -4.98 5.00
N HIS A 22 -12.72 -5.67 3.91
CA HIS A 22 -11.34 -6.13 3.67
C HIS A 22 -10.43 -4.97 3.27
N ALA A 23 -10.93 -4.04 2.46
CA ALA A 23 -10.22 -2.81 2.13
C ALA A 23 -10.04 -1.93 3.36
N SER A 24 -11.03 -1.89 4.26
CA SER A 24 -10.96 -1.12 5.51
C SER A 24 -9.90 -1.67 6.45
N ARG A 25 -9.88 -2.99 6.63
CA ARG A 25 -8.83 -3.68 7.38
C ARG A 25 -7.44 -3.40 6.80
N TRP A 26 -7.28 -3.55 5.49
CA TRP A 26 -6.01 -3.28 4.81
C TRP A 26 -5.59 -1.81 4.95
N TYR A 27 -6.50 -0.86 4.71
CA TYR A 27 -6.19 0.57 4.81
C TYR A 27 -5.74 0.94 6.23
N ASN A 28 -6.44 0.47 7.25
CA ASN A 28 -6.04 0.69 8.64
C ASN A 28 -4.68 0.07 8.96
N HIS A 29 -4.39 -1.10 8.38
CA HIS A 29 -3.08 -1.76 8.51
C HIS A 29 -1.95 -0.96 7.83
N ILE A 30 -2.17 -0.41 6.64
CA ILE A 30 -1.15 0.43 5.98
C ILE A 30 -1.03 1.80 6.68
N ALA A 31 -2.14 2.36 7.16
CA ALA A 31 -2.17 3.64 7.88
C ALA A 31 -1.46 3.59 9.23
N SER A 32 -1.33 2.42 9.87
CA SER A 32 -0.64 2.29 11.15
C SER A 32 0.88 2.51 11.05
N TYR A 33 1.44 2.45 9.84
CA TYR A 33 2.84 2.75 9.61
C TYR A 33 3.09 4.25 9.43
N THR A 34 4.16 4.74 10.03
CA THR A 34 4.62 6.11 9.87
C THR A 34 4.99 6.39 8.41
N PRO A 35 4.96 7.66 7.97
CA PRO A 35 5.43 8.03 6.64
C PRO A 35 6.87 7.61 6.34
N VAL A 36 7.74 7.55 7.37
CA VAL A 36 9.14 7.12 7.22
C VAL A 36 9.22 5.62 6.94
N GLU A 37 8.47 4.81 7.68
CA GLU A 37 8.39 3.36 7.44
C GLU A 37 7.80 3.06 6.06
N ARG A 38 6.78 3.80 5.64
CA ARG A 38 6.20 3.62 4.30
C ARG A 38 7.16 3.99 3.18
N LYS A 39 8.03 4.98 3.40
CA LYS A 39 9.08 5.38 2.44
C LYS A 39 10.21 4.35 2.32
N SER A 40 10.45 3.53 3.35
CA SER A 40 11.49 2.49 3.28
C SER A 40 11.09 1.29 2.42
N TRP A 41 9.81 1.18 2.05
CA TRP A 41 9.31 0.20 1.08
C TRP A 41 9.67 0.65 -0.35
N ALA A 42 10.97 0.61 -0.66
CA ALA A 42 11.52 1.09 -1.92
C ALA A 42 10.88 0.42 -3.15
N ALA A 43 10.72 1.20 -4.22
CA ALA A 43 10.38 0.69 -5.54
C ALA A 43 11.50 -0.23 -6.05
N GLY A 44 11.16 -1.46 -6.47
CA GLY A 44 12.13 -2.40 -7.06
C GLY A 44 12.02 -3.84 -6.56
N VAL A 45 11.37 -4.10 -5.42
CA VAL A 45 10.99 -5.46 -4.98
C VAL A 45 9.52 -5.70 -5.28
N THR A 46 9.16 -5.60 -6.56
CA THR A 46 7.91 -6.18 -7.06
C THR A 46 8.28 -7.42 -7.88
N PRO A 47 7.54 -8.54 -7.76
CA PRO A 47 7.76 -9.71 -8.61
C PRO A 47 7.67 -9.38 -10.11
N LEU A 48 7.02 -8.27 -10.46
CA LEU A 48 6.89 -7.75 -11.82
C LEU A 48 8.23 -7.23 -12.40
N ASN A 49 9.12 -6.69 -11.57
CA ASN A 49 10.44 -6.22 -12.01
C ASN A 49 11.51 -7.33 -12.04
N ALA A 50 11.30 -8.44 -11.33
CA ALA A 50 12.20 -9.60 -11.33
C ALA A 50 12.12 -10.42 -12.63
N GLY A 51 11.08 -10.22 -13.44
CA GLY A 51 10.84 -10.93 -14.70
C GLY A 51 11.16 -10.13 -15.98
N ALA A 52 11.53 -8.85 -15.86
CA ALA A 52 11.93 -8.04 -17.01
C ALA A 52 13.38 -8.41 -17.41
N LYS A 53 13.51 -9.38 -18.31
CA LYS A 53 14.73 -9.62 -19.11
C LYS A 53 14.56 -8.99 -20.48
#